data_AF-A0A4Q3UHD1-F1
#
_entry.id   AF-A0A4Q3UHD1-F1
#
_cell.length_a   1.000
_cell.length_b   1.000
_cell.length_c   1.000
_cell.angle_alpha   90.00
_cell.angle_beta   90.00
_cell.angle_gamma   90.00
#
_symmetry.space_group_name_H-M   'P 1'
#
loop_
_entity.id
_entity.type
_entity.pdbx_description
1 polymer ?
#
loop_
_entity_poly.entity_id
_entity_poly.type
_entity_poly.pdbx_seq_one_letter_code
_entity_poly.pdbx_strand_id
1 'polypeptide(L)' 'MYVCNCNGLRKRDVASAIEAGAVRPRDVFARHQCQAQCAKCVCEMRQMIQDT' A
#
# COMPACT_ATOMS: atom_id res chain seq x y z
N MET A 1 10.66 -5.43 4.70
CA MET A 1 9.98 -6.34 3.75
C MET A 1 9.22 -5.53 2.71
N TYR A 2 9.23 -5.96 1.45
CA TYR A 2 8.41 -5.38 0.39
C TYR A 2 7.00 -5.93 0.45
N VAL A 3 6.02 -5.03 0.36
CA VAL A 3 4.59 -5.36 0.16
C VAL A 3 4.29 -5.35 -1.34
N CYS A 4 4.82 -4.37 -2.08
CA CYS A 4 4.70 -4.29 -3.53
C CYS A 4 6.06 -4.38 -4.22
N ASN A 5 6.33 -5.49 -4.90
CA ASN A 5 7.57 -5.66 -5.67
C ASN A 5 7.57 -4.85 -6.98
N CYS A 6 6.40 -4.65 -7.60
CA CYS A 6 6.26 -3.89 -8.85
C CYS A 6 6.62 -2.40 -8.70
N ASN A 7 6.20 -1.79 -7.60
CA ASN A 7 6.40 -0.36 -7.33
C ASN A 7 7.44 -0.11 -6.22
N GLY A 8 8.08 -1.16 -5.71
CA GLY A 8 9.09 -1.03 -4.64
C GLY A 8 8.56 -0.53 -3.30
N LEU A 9 7.28 -0.76 -2.97
CA LEU A 9 6.69 -0.31 -1.69
C LEU A 9 7.01 -1.29 -0.57
N ARG A 10 7.63 -0.80 0.50
CA ARG A 10 7.93 -1.54 1.73
C ARG A 10 6.79 -1.42 2.74
N LYS A 11 6.77 -2.31 3.72
CA LYS A 11 5.77 -2.30 4.81
C LYS A 11 5.66 -0.91 5.49
N ARG A 12 6.79 -0.24 5.72
CA ARG A 12 6.83 1.11 6.30
C ARG A 12 6.21 2.20 5.41
N ASP A 13 6.31 2.04 4.09
CA ASP A 13 5.78 3.00 3.13
C ASP A 13 4.24 2.89 3.10
N VAL A 14 3.73 1.66 3.15
CA VAL A 14 2.29 1.38 3.31
C VAL A 14 1.78 1.87 4.65
N ALA A 15 2.49 1.60 5.76
CA ALA A 15 2.11 2.07 7.09
C ALA A 15 2.05 3.60 7.16
N SER A 16 3.04 4.31 6.63
CA SER A 16 3.05 5.77 6.57
C SER A 16 1.90 6.34 5.73
N ALA A 17 1.45 5.62 4.69
CA ALA A 17 0.26 6.03 3.94
C ALA A 17 -1.03 5.87 4.77
N ILE A 18 -1.14 4.79 5.55
CA ILE A 18 -2.29 4.53 6.44
C ILE A 18 -2.36 5.58 7.54
N GLU A 19 -1.23 5.87 8.20
CA GLU A 19 -1.11 6.94 9.22
C GLU A 19 -1.51 8.32 8.65
N ALA A 20 -1.31 8.53 7.35
CA ALA A 20 -1.70 9.74 6.65
C ALA A 20 -3.15 9.72 6.10
N GLY A 21 -3.95 8.70 6.43
CA GLY A 21 -5.38 8.62 6.11
C GLY A 21 -5.74 7.76 4.90
N ALA A 22 -4.85 6.89 4.41
CA ALA A 22 -5.20 5.94 3.36
C ALA A 22 -6.19 4.88 3.88
N VAL A 23 -7.39 4.82 3.29
CA VAL A 23 -8.45 3.86 3.66
C VAL A 23 -8.66 2.77 2.62
N ARG A 24 -8.01 2.87 1.46
CA ARG A 24 -8.04 1.89 0.38
C ARG A 24 -6.65 1.74 -0.25
N PRO A 25 -6.30 0.57 -0.82
CA PRO A 25 -5.02 0.38 -1.51
C PRO A 25 -4.72 1.40 -2.62
N ARG A 26 -5.75 1.91 -3.31
CA ARG A 26 -5.59 2.97 -4.31
C ARG A 26 -5.02 4.26 -3.71
N ASP A 27 -5.33 4.56 -2.45
CA ASP A 27 -4.89 5.78 -1.77
C ASP A 27 -3.40 5.66 -1.42
N VAL A 28 -2.95 4.44 -1.06
CA VAL A 28 -1.52 4.10 -0.88
C VAL A 28 -0.75 4.32 -2.17
N PHE A 29 -1.26 3.82 -3.31
CA PHE A 29 -0.63 4.00 -4.62
C PHE A 29 -0.60 5.48 -5.04
N ALA A 30 -1.72 6.20 -4.88
CA ALA A 30 -1.82 7.62 -5.19
C ALA A 30 -0.80 8.47 -4.41
N ARG A 31 -0.61 8.20 -3.11
CA ARG A 31 0.38 8.89 -2.27
C ARG A 31 1.81 8.69 -2.77
N HIS A 32 2.12 7.49 -3.29
CA HIS A 32 3.43 7.15 -3.82
C HIS A 32 3.57 7.41 -5.33
N GLN A 33 2.62 8.15 -5.92
CA GLN A 33 2.60 8.52 -7.34
C GLN A 33 2.80 7.32 -8.29
N CYS A 34 2.27 6.16 -7.91
CA CYS A 34 2.32 4.95 -8.72
C CYS A 34 0.91 4.38 -8.92
N GLN A 35 0.81 3.37 -9.78
CA GLN A 35 -0.44 2.66 -10.05
C GLN A 35 -0.26 1.16 -9.79
N ALA A 36 -1.36 0.46 -9.51
CA ALA A 36 -1.32 -0.98 -9.37
C ALA A 36 -0.90 -1.63 -10.70
N GLN A 37 0.06 -2.56 -10.65
CA GLN A 37 0.51 -3.33 -11.82
C GLN A 37 -0.07 -4.76 -11.78
N CYS A 38 0.56 -5.66 -11.02
CA CYS A 38 0.11 -7.07 -10.94
C CYS A 38 -0.97 -7.33 -9.88
N ALA A 39 -1.32 -6.33 -9.07
CA ALA A 39 -2.30 -6.38 -7.98
C ALA A 39 -2.06 -7.42 -6.85
N LYS A 40 -0.97 -8.20 -6.87
CA LYS A 40 -0.68 -9.22 -5.83
C LYS A 40 -0.56 -8.65 -4.41
N CYS A 41 -0.10 -7.41 -4.29
CA CYS A 41 0.05 -6.69 -3.02
C CYS A 41 -1.26 -6.15 -2.44
N VAL A 42 -2.35 -6.14 -3.21
CA VAL A 42 -3.61 -5.48 -2.82
C VAL A 42 -4.25 -6.15 -1.61
N CYS A 43 -4.22 -7.49 -1.52
CA CYS A 43 -4.77 -8.21 -0.37
C CYS A 43 -4.00 -7.89 0.91
N GLU A 44 -2.66 -7.88 0.86
CA GLU A 44 -1.83 -7.53 2.02
C GLU A 44 -2.04 -6.07 2.45
N MET A 45 -2.11 -5.13 1.50
CA MET A 45 -2.42 -3.73 1.81
C MET A 45 -3.80 -3.58 2.46
N ARG A 46 -4.82 -4.34 2.02
CA ARG A 46 -6.15 -4.31 2.66
C ARG A 46 -6.10 -4.81 4.09
N GLN A 47 -5.36 -5.89 4.34
CA GLN A 47 -5.19 -6.41 5.70
C GLN A 47 -4.51 -5.35 6.59
N MET A 48 -3.43 -4.74 6.12
CA MET A 48 -2.74 -3.68 6.87
C MET A 48 -3.66 -2.48 7.19
N ILE A 49 -4.53 -2.09 6.25
CA ILE A 49 -5.52 -1.01 6.46
C ILE A 49 -6.57 -1.42 7.51
N GLN A 50 -6.98 -2.69 7.55
CA GLN A 50 -7.99 -3.21 8.48
C GLN A 50 -7.44 -3.45 9.89
N ASP A 51 -6.14 -3.73 10.00
CA ASP A 51 -5.45 -4.00 11.28
C ASP A 51 -5.06 -2.71 12.04
N THR A 52 -5.36 -1.53 11.48
CA THR A 52 -5.07 -0.21 12.07
C THR A 52 -6.36 0.46 12.52
#